data_AF-A0A2T1CTK4-F1
#
_entry.id   AF-A0A2T1CTK4-F1
#
_cell.length_a   1.000
_cell.length_b   1.000
_cell.length_c   1.000
_cell.angle_alpha   90.00
_cell.angle_beta   90.00
_cell.angle_gamma   90.00
#
_symmetry.space_group_name_H-M   'P 1'
#
loop_
_entity.id
_entity.type
_entity.pdbx_description
1 polymer ?
#
loop_
_entity_poly.entity_id
_entity_poly.type
_entity_poly.pdbx_seq_one_letter_code
_entity_poly.pdbx_strand_id
1 'polypeptide(L)'
;MAKNPFFACNRHNPCPCCGNTKYRCKSKITTFDLPGGEEKIDMQYFCMNYRGDLPGYKYCGETHNLLWGKYITQELSAELSVIWSEFLHQSSNNHQLKKVIARSKPRLVRQIEQVNYQNLLSIEERDLEISKLLQQLKLKAKHKQALYQRGFSDRHQVYYQFKSLDYKQKLTNKVSPCLAGISPDGLSLVNKYSGLLIPIRNERQQYLGWQTRLDFATNLRYLWAKSAEFSVHLKEYEEIPLGFYLPIDEIKSSYIGIVEGVGFKAIHTANKLNQVVIGASGGMFASSPQQLKVYLDRASLLTNSNRVLFYADAGAVLNRLVLIQYQKAAALIIDYGYELKVAWWGQITKSQGDIDEYDREFEIISLEEFFAIAKKFVKPSKNKYINHATNN
;
A
#
# COMPACT_ATOMS: atom_id res chain seq x y z
N MET A 1 -20.72 43.84 -3.90
CA MET A 1 -20.88 42.64 -3.06
C MET A 1 -20.75 41.40 -3.94
N ALA A 2 -19.62 40.70 -3.93
CA ALA A 2 -19.45 39.49 -4.73
C ALA A 2 -20.32 38.36 -4.14
N LYS A 3 -21.28 37.84 -4.93
CA LYS A 3 -22.12 36.70 -4.55
C LYS A 3 -21.20 35.52 -4.19
N ASN A 4 -21.39 34.96 -3.00
CA ASN A 4 -20.69 33.75 -2.59
C ASN A 4 -21.02 32.62 -3.58
N PRO A 5 -20.05 32.04 -4.31
CA PRO A 5 -20.31 31.07 -5.40
C PRO A 5 -20.75 29.70 -4.90
N PHE A 6 -21.02 29.57 -3.59
CA PHE A 6 -21.43 28.34 -2.93
C PHE A 6 -22.88 28.40 -2.48
N PHE A 7 -23.65 27.38 -2.86
CA PHE A 7 -25.00 27.15 -2.37
C PHE A 7 -24.92 26.32 -1.09
N ALA A 8 -25.30 26.89 0.06
CA ALA A 8 -25.29 26.16 1.32
C ALA A 8 -26.51 25.24 1.44
N CYS A 9 -26.33 24.05 2.03
CA CYS A 9 -27.45 23.15 2.30
C CYS A 9 -28.40 23.73 3.35
N ASN A 10 -29.70 23.52 3.19
CA ASN A 10 -30.72 24.03 4.11
C ASN A 10 -31.93 23.09 4.14
N ARG A 11 -32.99 23.43 4.89
CA ARG A 11 -34.20 22.59 4.98
C ARG A 11 -34.88 22.32 3.63
N HIS A 12 -34.81 23.26 2.69
CA HIS A 12 -35.36 23.14 1.34
C HIS A 12 -34.33 22.62 0.32
N ASN A 13 -33.06 22.46 0.72
CA ASN A 13 -31.98 21.94 -0.11
C ASN A 13 -31.02 21.09 0.74
N PRO A 14 -31.45 19.89 1.19
CA PRO A 14 -30.63 19.02 2.02
C PRO A 14 -29.36 18.58 1.27
N CYS A 15 -28.29 18.29 2.00
CA CYS A 15 -27.09 17.73 1.38
C CYS A 15 -27.42 16.37 0.75
N PRO A 16 -27.20 16.17 -0.56
CA PRO A 16 -27.55 14.91 -1.19
C PRO A 16 -26.69 13.74 -0.69
N CYS A 17 -25.51 14.03 -0.13
CA CYS A 17 -24.59 13.00 0.34
C CYS A 17 -24.87 12.52 1.77
N CYS A 18 -25.49 13.33 2.64
CA CYS A 18 -25.67 12.99 4.05
C CYS A 18 -26.99 13.47 4.67
N GLY A 19 -27.89 14.05 3.88
CA GLY A 19 -29.19 14.58 4.34
C GLY A 19 -29.11 15.82 5.23
N ASN A 20 -27.93 16.39 5.47
CA ASN A 20 -27.77 17.52 6.41
C ASN A 20 -28.46 18.80 5.89
N THR A 21 -29.30 19.40 6.73
CA THR A 21 -30.08 20.62 6.45
C THR A 21 -29.59 21.86 7.22
N LYS A 22 -28.46 21.77 7.93
CA LYS A 22 -27.96 22.81 8.87
C LYS A 22 -26.78 23.64 8.30
N TYR A 23 -26.75 23.93 7.00
CA TYR A 23 -25.79 24.85 6.35
C TYR A 23 -24.30 24.45 6.42
N ARG A 24 -24.00 23.21 6.79
CA ARG A 24 -22.62 22.71 6.92
C ARG A 24 -22.05 22.19 5.60
N CYS A 25 -22.88 21.58 4.77
CA CYS A 25 -22.51 21.13 3.44
C CYS A 25 -22.83 22.19 2.39
N LYS A 26 -22.17 22.14 1.25
CA LYS A 26 -22.32 23.15 0.19
C LYS A 26 -22.33 22.48 -1.18
N SER A 27 -22.80 23.19 -2.19
CA SER A 27 -22.55 22.87 -3.60
C SER A 27 -22.04 24.10 -4.32
N LYS A 28 -21.38 23.91 -5.45
CA LYS A 28 -20.87 24.97 -6.31
C LYS A 28 -20.91 24.50 -7.75
N ILE A 29 -21.26 25.41 -8.66
CA ILE A 29 -21.05 25.21 -10.09
C ILE A 29 -19.55 25.30 -10.37
N THR A 30 -18.99 24.22 -10.89
CA THR A 30 -17.56 24.02 -11.10
C THR A 30 -17.30 23.75 -12.58
N THR A 31 -16.30 24.43 -13.12
CA THR A 31 -15.73 24.12 -14.42
C THR A 31 -14.73 22.97 -14.26
N PHE A 32 -14.87 21.96 -15.12
CA PHE A 32 -14.02 20.78 -15.21
C PHE A 32 -13.27 20.84 -16.54
N ASP A 33 -11.95 20.85 -16.45
CA ASP A 33 -11.09 20.86 -17.63
C ASP A 33 -11.16 19.49 -18.34
N LEU A 34 -11.47 19.52 -19.64
CA LEU A 34 -11.49 18.35 -20.50
C LEU A 34 -10.20 18.24 -21.33
N PRO A 35 -9.88 17.04 -21.83
CA PRO A 35 -8.81 16.88 -22.80
C PRO A 35 -9.04 17.75 -24.05
N GLY A 36 -7.99 18.38 -24.58
CA GLY A 36 -8.10 19.25 -25.76
C GLY A 36 -8.35 20.74 -25.46
N GLY A 37 -8.49 21.13 -24.18
CA GLY A 37 -8.70 22.53 -23.77
C GLY A 37 -10.17 22.94 -23.73
N GLU A 38 -11.08 21.99 -23.91
CA GLU A 38 -12.51 22.19 -23.68
C GLU A 38 -12.82 22.23 -22.17
N GLU A 39 -13.94 22.85 -21.82
CA GLU A 39 -14.40 22.99 -20.44
C GLU A 39 -15.83 22.45 -20.31
N LYS A 40 -16.10 21.71 -19.24
CA LYS A 40 -17.46 21.29 -18.87
C LYS A 40 -17.87 21.93 -17.56
N ILE A 41 -19.04 22.54 -17.52
CA ILE A 41 -19.55 23.21 -16.31
C ILE A 41 -20.65 22.34 -15.70
N ASP A 42 -20.49 21.93 -14.44
CA ASP A 42 -21.48 21.13 -13.72
C ASP A 42 -21.41 21.35 -12.20
N MET A 43 -22.36 20.79 -11.45
CA MET A 43 -22.47 20.91 -10.00
C MET A 43 -21.49 19.97 -9.28
N GLN A 44 -20.69 20.55 -8.37
CA GLN A 44 -19.88 19.82 -7.40
C GLN A 44 -20.45 20.00 -6.00
N TYR A 45 -20.55 18.90 -5.25
CA TYR A 45 -21.07 18.88 -3.88
C TYR A 45 -19.95 18.70 -2.86
N PHE A 46 -20.13 19.30 -1.69
CA PHE A 46 -19.16 19.37 -0.60
C PHE A 46 -19.81 18.88 0.69
N CYS A 47 -19.56 17.62 1.05
CA CYS A 47 -20.14 16.97 2.22
C CYS A 47 -19.16 16.97 3.39
N MET A 48 -19.58 17.45 4.57
CA MET A 48 -18.74 17.37 5.77
C MET A 48 -18.76 15.99 6.42
N ASN A 49 -19.92 15.31 6.37
CA ASN A 49 -20.20 14.18 7.26
C ASN A 49 -19.90 12.81 6.64
N TYR A 50 -19.69 12.73 5.33
CA TYR A 50 -19.48 11.48 4.62
C TYR A 50 -18.20 11.53 3.77
N ARG A 51 -17.53 10.37 3.61
CA ARG A 51 -16.34 10.16 2.78
C ARG A 51 -16.46 8.81 2.07
N GLY A 52 -16.19 8.77 0.77
CA GLY A 52 -16.36 7.58 -0.07
C GLY A 52 -17.55 7.69 -1.01
N ASP A 53 -17.70 6.73 -1.92
CA ASP A 53 -18.76 6.73 -2.93
C ASP A 53 -20.15 6.50 -2.31
N LEU A 54 -21.18 7.01 -2.99
CA LEU A 54 -22.59 6.91 -2.61
C LEU A 54 -23.45 6.51 -3.81
N PRO A 55 -24.63 5.91 -3.60
CA PRO A 55 -25.60 5.73 -4.68
C PRO A 55 -25.90 7.07 -5.37
N GLY A 56 -25.66 7.14 -6.68
CA GLY A 56 -25.86 8.34 -7.51
C GLY A 56 -24.75 9.39 -7.44
N TYR A 57 -23.75 9.25 -6.56
CA TYR A 57 -22.67 10.23 -6.40
C TYR A 57 -21.29 9.59 -6.28
N LYS A 58 -20.33 10.09 -7.07
CA LYS A 58 -18.93 9.69 -7.04
C LYS A 58 -18.12 10.62 -6.14
N TYR A 59 -17.26 10.03 -5.31
CA TYR A 59 -16.33 10.77 -4.47
C TYR A 59 -15.06 11.16 -5.24
N CYS A 60 -14.72 12.46 -5.20
CA CYS A 60 -13.61 13.06 -5.96
C CYS A 60 -12.45 13.53 -5.07
N GLY A 61 -12.40 13.09 -3.81
CA GLY A 61 -11.40 13.51 -2.83
C GLY A 61 -11.85 14.69 -1.98
N GLU A 62 -10.92 15.36 -1.29
CA GLU A 62 -11.24 16.35 -0.26
C GLU A 62 -10.87 17.78 -0.67
N THR A 63 -11.42 18.77 0.03
CA THR A 63 -10.93 20.16 -0.01
C THR A 63 -9.56 20.24 0.68
N HIS A 64 -8.75 21.26 0.35
CA HIS A 64 -7.40 21.41 0.91
C HIS A 64 -7.37 21.45 2.45
N ASN A 65 -8.38 22.07 3.07
CA ASN A 65 -8.56 22.12 4.52
C ASN A 65 -9.24 20.87 5.11
N LEU A 66 -9.55 19.87 4.28
CA LEU A 66 -10.15 18.57 4.63
C LEU A 66 -11.53 18.63 5.29
N LEU A 67 -12.12 19.82 5.40
CA LEU A 67 -13.44 20.02 5.99
C LEU A 67 -14.54 19.33 5.18
N TRP A 68 -14.40 19.29 3.85
CA TRP A 68 -15.41 18.72 2.97
C TRP A 68 -14.84 17.63 2.04
N GLY A 69 -15.57 16.54 1.93
CA GLY A 69 -15.46 15.60 0.81
C GLY A 69 -16.14 16.19 -0.43
N LYS A 70 -15.52 16.07 -1.58
CA LYS A 70 -16.00 16.55 -2.88
C LYS A 70 -16.70 15.43 -3.63
N TYR A 71 -17.82 15.75 -4.26
CA TYR A 71 -18.66 14.78 -4.95
C TYR A 71 -19.16 15.36 -6.27
N ILE A 72 -19.34 14.48 -7.25
CA ILE A 72 -20.07 14.74 -8.49
C ILE A 72 -21.13 13.66 -8.68
N THR A 73 -22.07 13.86 -9.60
CA THR A 73 -23.03 12.79 -9.94
C THR A 73 -22.31 11.62 -10.59
N GLN A 74 -22.86 10.42 -10.42
CA GLN A 74 -22.31 9.22 -11.05
C GLN A 74 -22.40 9.30 -12.59
N GLU A 75 -23.43 9.95 -13.12
CA GLU A 75 -23.59 10.25 -14.54
C GLU A 75 -22.45 11.13 -15.06
N LEU A 76 -22.17 12.27 -14.40
CA LEU A 76 -21.05 13.13 -14.78
C LEU A 76 -19.72 12.38 -14.68
N SER A 77 -19.53 11.56 -13.65
CA SER A 77 -18.33 10.74 -13.52
C SER A 77 -18.16 9.75 -14.68
N ALA A 78 -19.25 9.14 -15.15
CA ALA A 78 -19.23 8.20 -16.26
C ALA A 78 -18.93 8.92 -17.58
N GLU A 79 -19.58 10.06 -17.82
CA GLU A 79 -19.35 10.91 -18.99
C GLU A 79 -17.89 11.37 -19.06
N LEU A 80 -17.35 11.92 -17.97
CA LEU A 80 -15.94 12.32 -17.89
C LEU A 80 -15.02 11.14 -18.16
N SER A 81 -15.33 9.95 -17.62
CA SER A 81 -14.51 8.76 -17.83
C SER A 81 -14.46 8.33 -19.30
N VAL A 82 -15.60 8.38 -20.03
CA VAL A 82 -15.66 8.08 -21.46
C VAL A 82 -14.81 9.08 -22.25
N ILE A 83 -14.98 10.39 -22.01
CA ILE A 83 -14.21 11.44 -22.69
C ILE A 83 -12.69 11.23 -22.51
N TRP A 84 -12.27 10.96 -21.27
CA TRP A 84 -10.85 10.70 -20.97
C TRP A 84 -10.35 9.39 -21.61
N SER A 85 -11.16 8.33 -21.63
CA SER A 85 -10.82 7.07 -22.28
C SER A 85 -10.68 7.19 -23.79
N GLU A 86 -11.63 7.86 -24.46
CA GLU A 86 -11.59 8.11 -25.91
C GLU A 86 -10.37 8.95 -26.29
N PHE A 87 -10.09 10.01 -25.52
CA PHE A 87 -8.89 10.81 -25.73
C PHE A 87 -7.60 10.00 -25.59
N LEU A 88 -7.49 9.14 -24.57
CA LEU A 88 -6.32 8.27 -24.38
C LEU A 88 -6.17 7.25 -25.51
N HIS A 89 -7.28 6.71 -26.02
CA HIS A 89 -7.28 5.80 -27.17
C HIS A 89 -6.77 6.49 -28.45
N GLN A 90 -7.25 7.70 -28.74
CA GLN A 90 -6.80 8.49 -29.90
C GLN A 90 -5.34 8.96 -29.76
N SER A 91 -4.88 9.21 -28.53
CA SER A 91 -3.53 9.73 -28.24
C SER A 91 -2.38 8.73 -28.41
N SER A 92 -2.68 7.43 -28.54
CA SER A 92 -1.64 6.39 -28.61
C SER A 92 -0.82 6.41 -29.91
N ASN A 93 -1.26 7.17 -30.93
CA ASN A 93 -0.60 7.24 -32.24
C ASN A 93 0.05 8.60 -32.59
N ASN A 94 0.01 9.62 -31.73
CA ASN A 94 0.41 10.98 -32.13
C ASN A 94 1.43 11.65 -31.19
N HIS A 95 2.63 11.95 -31.70
CA HIS A 95 3.78 12.41 -30.91
C HIS A 95 3.61 13.84 -30.36
N GLN A 96 2.80 14.69 -31.01
CA GLN A 96 2.50 16.05 -30.52
C GLN A 96 1.54 16.04 -29.31
N LEU A 97 0.62 15.07 -29.20
CA LEU A 97 -0.26 14.95 -28.04
C LEU A 97 0.47 14.49 -26.76
N LYS A 98 1.63 13.82 -26.86
CA LYS A 98 2.46 13.49 -25.69
C LYS A 98 2.93 14.74 -24.94
N LYS A 99 3.19 15.85 -25.64
CA LYS A 99 3.57 17.13 -25.04
C LYS A 99 2.39 17.83 -24.35
N VAL A 100 1.19 17.69 -24.88
CA VAL A 100 -0.04 18.22 -24.25
C VAL A 100 -0.38 17.39 -23.02
N ILE A 101 -0.33 16.05 -23.08
CA ILE A 101 -0.51 15.15 -21.93
C ILE A 101 0.53 15.42 -20.82
N ALA A 102 1.78 15.73 -21.17
CA ALA A 102 2.78 16.14 -20.19
C ALA A 102 2.41 17.43 -19.44
N ARG A 103 1.66 18.33 -20.08
CA ARG A 103 1.15 19.58 -19.48
C ARG A 103 -0.19 19.39 -18.75
N SER A 104 -1.05 18.51 -19.24
CA SER A 104 -2.43 18.27 -18.76
C SER A 104 -2.59 17.09 -17.81
N LYS A 105 -1.49 16.48 -17.33
CA LYS A 105 -1.54 15.46 -16.28
C LYS A 105 -2.35 16.01 -15.08
N PRO A 106 -3.46 15.36 -14.66
CA PRO A 106 -4.12 15.74 -13.43
C PRO A 106 -3.11 15.68 -12.28
N ARG A 107 -3.30 16.52 -11.26
CA ARG A 107 -2.48 16.65 -10.04
C ARG A 107 -2.05 15.30 -9.40
N LEU A 108 -2.68 14.18 -9.73
CA LEU A 108 -2.30 12.83 -9.32
C LEU A 108 -0.93 12.35 -9.84
N VAL A 109 -0.46 12.82 -11.00
CA VAL A 109 0.89 12.46 -11.51
C VAL A 109 1.93 13.54 -11.17
N ARG A 110 1.52 14.67 -10.60
CA ARG A 110 2.42 15.67 -9.99
C ARG A 110 2.87 15.28 -8.56
N GLN A 111 2.43 14.14 -8.04
CA GLN A 111 2.82 13.62 -6.71
C GLN A 111 3.84 12.47 -6.77
N ILE A 112 4.60 12.35 -7.86
CA ILE A 112 6.01 12.01 -7.66
C ILE A 112 6.65 13.33 -7.23
N GLU A 113 6.45 13.70 -5.96
CA GLU A 113 7.47 14.49 -5.28
C GLU A 113 8.76 13.76 -5.61
N GLN A 114 9.69 14.39 -6.35
CA GLN A 114 11.03 13.84 -6.48
C GLN A 114 11.53 13.71 -5.06
N VAL A 115 11.42 12.52 -4.49
CA VAL A 115 11.88 12.25 -3.13
C VAL A 115 13.34 12.60 -3.18
N ASN A 116 13.74 13.63 -2.44
CA ASN A 116 15.13 13.98 -2.37
C ASN A 116 15.81 12.96 -1.45
N TYR A 117 16.21 11.82 -2.02
CA TYR A 117 16.78 10.69 -1.30
C TYR A 117 18.01 11.10 -0.48
N GLN A 118 18.75 12.12 -0.91
CA GLN A 118 19.93 12.62 -0.20
C GLN A 118 19.61 13.18 1.19
N ASN A 119 18.41 13.75 1.36
CA ASN A 119 17.95 14.32 2.62
C ASN A 119 17.30 13.30 3.55
N LEU A 120 17.11 12.05 3.09
CA LEU A 120 16.60 10.98 3.94
C LEU A 120 17.69 10.51 4.90
N LEU A 121 17.27 10.04 6.07
CA LEU A 121 18.15 9.37 7.02
C LEU A 121 18.67 8.06 6.42
N SER A 122 19.94 7.72 6.72
CA SER A 122 20.51 6.40 6.45
C SER A 122 19.80 5.30 7.24
N ILE A 123 20.02 4.03 6.89
CA ILE A 123 19.48 2.88 7.62
C ILE A 123 19.91 2.90 9.10
N GLU A 124 21.17 3.21 9.39
CA GLU A 124 21.68 3.29 10.77
C GLU A 124 21.02 4.44 11.56
N GLU A 125 20.86 5.60 10.93
CA GLU A 125 20.20 6.75 11.54
C GLU A 125 18.71 6.46 11.78
N ARG A 126 18.04 5.79 10.83
CA ARG A 126 16.66 5.32 10.99
C ARG A 126 16.51 4.35 12.15
N ASP A 127 17.40 3.38 12.27
CA ASP A 127 17.37 2.40 13.34
C ASP A 127 17.43 3.08 14.72
N LEU A 128 18.34 4.04 14.86
CA LEU A 128 18.48 4.84 16.08
C LEU A 128 17.21 5.66 16.38
N GLU A 129 16.71 6.40 15.40
CA GLU A 129 15.57 7.31 15.60
C GLU A 129 14.24 6.56 15.77
N ILE A 130 14.05 5.44 15.08
CA ILE A 130 12.88 4.57 15.26
C ILE A 130 12.97 3.88 16.63
N SER A 131 14.15 3.42 17.06
CA SER A 131 14.33 2.87 18.40
C SER A 131 13.96 3.89 19.48
N LYS A 132 14.42 5.14 19.35
CA LYS A 132 14.04 6.26 20.23
C LYS A 132 12.53 6.50 20.22
N LEU A 133 11.88 6.42 19.07
CA LEU A 133 10.43 6.54 18.95
C LEU A 133 9.72 5.40 19.71
N LEU A 134 10.08 4.15 19.43
CA LEU A 134 9.40 2.96 19.98
C LEU A 134 9.50 2.87 21.51
N GLN A 135 10.60 3.33 22.11
CA GLN A 135 10.79 3.36 23.56
C GLN A 135 9.81 4.29 24.29
N GLN A 136 9.33 5.34 23.60
CA GLN A 136 8.41 6.32 24.18
C GLN A 136 6.94 5.90 24.05
N LEU A 137 6.66 4.90 23.21
CA LEU A 137 5.32 4.44 22.93
C LEU A 137 4.98 3.18 23.75
N LYS A 138 3.68 3.02 24.04
CA LYS A 138 3.15 1.85 24.74
C LYS A 138 2.20 1.06 23.85
N LEU A 139 2.10 -0.23 24.10
CA LEU A 139 1.05 -1.07 23.54
C LEU A 139 -0.18 -1.02 24.46
N LYS A 140 -1.28 -0.43 23.98
CA LYS A 140 -2.53 -0.28 24.72
C LYS A 140 -3.32 -1.58 24.72
N ALA A 141 -4.14 -1.78 25.77
CA ALA A 141 -4.95 -2.98 25.97
C ALA A 141 -5.79 -3.38 24.75
N LYS A 142 -6.43 -2.41 24.06
CA LYS A 142 -7.23 -2.69 22.86
C LYS A 142 -6.43 -3.36 21.74
N HIS A 143 -5.20 -2.90 21.49
CA HIS A 143 -4.34 -3.45 20.44
C HIS A 143 -3.67 -4.74 20.89
N LYS A 144 -3.34 -4.85 22.18
CA LYS A 144 -2.90 -6.11 22.79
C LYS A 144 -3.93 -7.22 22.59
N GLN A 145 -5.22 -6.94 22.87
CA GLN A 145 -6.30 -7.89 22.61
C GLN A 145 -6.46 -8.21 21.12
N ALA A 146 -6.38 -7.20 20.25
CA ALA A 146 -6.46 -7.40 18.81
C ALA A 146 -5.29 -8.22 18.23
N LEU A 147 -4.12 -8.19 18.88
CA LEU A 147 -2.96 -9.02 18.56
C LEU A 147 -3.17 -10.47 19.03
N TYR A 148 -3.70 -10.68 20.24
CA TYR A 148 -4.06 -12.03 20.71
C TYR A 148 -5.12 -12.70 19.82
N GLN A 149 -6.15 -11.95 19.40
CA GLN A 149 -7.18 -12.45 18.48
C GLN A 149 -6.61 -12.84 17.10
N ARG A 150 -5.43 -12.34 16.75
CA ARG A 150 -4.69 -12.71 15.53
C ARG A 150 -3.70 -13.84 15.77
N GLY A 151 -3.54 -14.33 16.99
CA GLY A 151 -2.58 -15.40 17.33
C GLY A 151 -1.21 -14.91 17.78
N PHE A 152 -1.01 -13.62 18.05
CA PHE A 152 0.26 -13.12 18.60
C PHE A 152 0.32 -13.25 20.14
N SER A 153 1.19 -14.14 20.62
CA SER A 153 1.54 -14.22 22.05
C SER A 153 2.32 -13.00 22.56
N ASP A 154 2.42 -12.82 23.88
CA ASP A 154 3.21 -11.74 24.50
C ASP A 154 4.66 -11.70 24.01
N ARG A 155 5.28 -12.87 23.81
CA ARG A 155 6.66 -12.96 23.30
C ARG A 155 6.77 -12.33 21.91
N HIS A 156 5.80 -12.58 21.03
CA HIS A 156 5.75 -11.91 19.72
C HIS A 156 5.58 -10.40 19.88
N GLN A 157 4.69 -9.97 20.79
CA GLN A 157 4.40 -8.55 20.97
C GLN A 157 5.62 -7.75 21.45
N VAL A 158 6.43 -8.35 22.32
CA VAL A 158 7.70 -7.77 22.77
C VAL A 158 8.75 -7.82 21.66
N TYR A 159 8.93 -8.98 21.01
CA TYR A 159 9.98 -9.16 20.00
C TYR A 159 9.82 -8.26 18.77
N TYR A 160 8.59 -8.09 18.28
CA TYR A 160 8.28 -7.23 17.13
C TYR A 160 7.98 -5.77 17.52
N GLN A 161 8.03 -5.43 18.81
CA GLN A 161 7.88 -4.06 19.32
C GLN A 161 6.62 -3.35 18.80
N PHE A 162 5.46 -4.02 18.78
CA PHE A 162 4.20 -3.37 18.38
C PHE A 162 3.85 -2.22 19.32
N LYS A 163 3.41 -1.08 18.77
CA LYS A 163 3.04 0.11 19.56
C LYS A 163 1.69 0.66 19.16
N SER A 164 1.02 1.34 20.09
CA SER A 164 -0.25 2.02 19.79
C SER A 164 0.00 3.48 19.49
N LEU A 165 -0.63 3.98 18.43
CA LEU A 165 -0.62 5.39 18.06
C LEU A 165 -1.99 6.00 18.27
N ASP A 166 -2.02 7.18 18.88
CA ASP A 166 -3.16 8.08 18.83
C ASP A 166 -2.99 9.11 17.72
N TYR A 167 -4.06 9.84 17.40
CA TYR A 167 -4.01 11.01 16.53
C TYR A 167 -2.87 11.97 16.95
N LYS A 168 -1.99 12.30 16.00
CA LYS A 168 -0.82 13.16 16.20
C LYS A 168 -0.07 12.85 17.50
N GLN A 169 0.31 11.58 17.66
CA GLN A 169 0.93 11.03 18.86
C GLN A 169 2.05 11.95 19.36
N LYS A 170 1.91 12.47 20.57
CA LYS A 170 2.95 13.28 21.22
C LYS A 170 4.10 12.39 21.69
N LEU A 171 5.30 12.94 21.59
CA LEU A 171 6.56 12.33 22.03
C LEU A 171 7.08 13.09 23.24
N THR A 172 7.75 12.37 24.14
CA THR A 172 8.36 12.94 25.34
C THR A 172 9.75 13.51 25.03
N ASN A 173 10.47 12.84 24.14
CA ASN A 173 11.80 13.20 23.68
C ASN A 173 11.77 13.45 22.17
N LYS A 174 12.62 14.37 21.72
CA LYS A 174 12.73 14.73 20.32
C LYS A 174 13.24 13.54 19.50
N VAL A 175 12.55 13.28 18.39
CA VAL A 175 12.98 12.37 17.31
C VAL A 175 13.30 13.23 16.09
N SER A 176 14.25 12.80 15.27
CA SER A 176 14.66 13.55 14.08
C SER A 176 13.47 13.90 13.19
N PRO A 177 13.26 15.19 12.84
CA PRO A 177 12.19 15.60 11.93
C PRO A 177 12.40 15.08 10.49
N CYS A 178 13.61 14.62 10.16
CA CYS A 178 13.92 13.99 8.88
C CYS A 178 13.45 12.52 8.79
N LEU A 179 12.99 11.93 9.90
CA LEU A 179 12.39 10.61 9.87
C LEU A 179 10.94 10.71 9.36
N ALA A 180 10.58 9.84 8.42
CA ALA A 180 9.24 9.81 7.84
C ALA A 180 8.17 9.67 8.92
N GLY A 181 7.15 10.53 8.89
CA GLY A 181 6.05 10.49 9.85
C GLY A 181 6.25 11.33 11.13
N ILE A 182 7.40 11.97 11.31
CA ILE A 182 7.68 12.89 12.41
C ILE A 182 7.30 14.34 12.02
N SER A 183 6.82 15.14 12.98
CA SER A 183 6.53 16.56 12.79
C SER A 183 7.82 17.40 12.70
N PRO A 184 7.79 18.61 12.10
CA PRO A 184 8.99 19.45 11.95
C PRO A 184 9.71 19.81 13.27
N ASP A 185 8.99 19.83 14.39
CA ASP A 185 9.55 20.07 15.72
C ASP A 185 10.21 18.83 16.36
N GLY A 186 9.98 17.64 15.79
CA GLY A 186 10.45 16.36 16.32
C GLY A 186 9.72 15.86 17.57
N LEU A 187 8.63 16.51 18.01
CA LEU A 187 7.94 16.23 19.28
C LEU A 187 6.58 15.56 19.11
N SER A 188 6.20 15.23 17.87
CA SER A 188 5.01 14.44 17.59
C SER A 188 5.10 13.65 16.29
N LEU A 189 4.20 12.70 16.12
CA LEU A 189 3.92 12.09 14.82
C LEU A 189 2.90 12.94 14.04
N VAL A 190 2.97 12.93 12.71
CA VAL A 190 1.99 13.61 11.84
C VAL A 190 0.79 12.75 11.48
N ASN A 191 0.68 11.55 12.07
CA ASN A 191 -0.38 10.59 11.76
C ASN A 191 -1.76 11.18 12.07
N LYS A 192 -2.66 11.12 11.08
CA LYS A 192 -4.03 11.65 11.19
C LYS A 192 -5.01 10.63 11.77
N TYR A 193 -4.56 9.40 12.00
CA TYR A 193 -5.39 8.30 12.44
C TYR A 193 -4.70 7.52 13.55
N SER A 194 -5.49 7.08 14.51
CA SER A 194 -5.05 6.12 15.52
C SER A 194 -4.94 4.72 14.92
N GLY A 195 -4.07 3.90 15.51
CA GLY A 195 -3.89 2.53 15.07
C GLY A 195 -2.70 1.84 15.72
N LEU A 196 -2.39 0.68 15.17
CA LEU A 196 -1.32 -0.19 15.62
C LEU A 196 -0.09 -0.03 14.70
N LEU A 197 1.00 0.47 15.27
CA LEU A 197 2.30 0.59 14.63
C LEU A 197 2.96 -0.79 14.55
N ILE A 198 3.43 -1.13 13.35
CA ILE A 198 4.15 -2.35 13.00
C ILE A 198 5.54 -1.93 12.47
N PRO A 199 6.60 -2.05 13.29
CA PRO A 199 7.96 -1.75 12.84
C PRO A 199 8.42 -2.77 11.80
N ILE A 200 9.16 -2.30 10.79
CA ILE A 200 9.72 -3.13 9.72
C ILE A 200 11.24 -3.11 9.85
N ARG A 201 11.85 -4.31 9.81
CA ARG A 201 13.29 -4.50 9.99
C ARG A 201 13.94 -5.13 8.76
N ASN A 202 15.22 -4.82 8.58
CA ASN A 202 16.06 -5.44 7.55
C ASN A 202 16.65 -6.79 8.02
N GLU A 203 17.48 -7.39 7.18
CA GLU A 203 18.17 -8.65 7.42
C GLU A 203 19.17 -8.62 8.57
N ARG A 204 19.64 -7.43 8.95
CA ARG A 204 20.46 -7.15 10.14
C ARG A 204 19.64 -6.81 11.37
N GLN A 205 18.31 -6.92 11.30
CA GLN A 205 17.35 -6.56 12.35
C GLN A 205 17.34 -5.07 12.75
N GLN A 206 17.82 -4.18 11.86
CA GLN A 206 17.74 -2.73 12.00
C GLN A 206 16.36 -2.22 11.54
N TYR A 207 15.79 -1.24 12.22
CA TYR A 207 14.52 -0.64 11.83
C TYR A 207 14.65 0.27 10.60
N LEU A 208 13.79 0.02 9.61
CA LEU A 208 13.75 0.75 8.34
C LEU A 208 12.64 1.81 8.30
N GLY A 209 11.54 1.52 8.98
CA GLY A 209 10.31 2.31 8.98
C GLY A 209 9.19 1.54 9.67
N TRP A 210 7.95 2.01 9.53
CA TRP A 210 6.79 1.31 10.06
C TRP A 210 5.55 1.49 9.20
N GLN A 211 4.66 0.51 9.27
CA GLN A 211 3.28 0.66 8.85
C GLN A 211 2.38 0.88 10.06
N THR A 212 1.28 1.61 9.87
CA THR A 212 0.20 1.74 10.85
C THR A 212 -1.02 1.01 10.33
N ARG A 213 -1.45 -0.04 11.04
CA ARG A 213 -2.78 -0.63 10.85
C ARG A 213 -3.80 0.29 11.51
N LEU A 214 -4.68 0.88 10.72
CA LEU A 214 -5.68 1.82 11.23
C LEU A 214 -6.77 1.10 12.04
N ASP A 215 -7.17 1.71 13.16
CA ASP A 215 -8.30 1.25 13.98
C ASP A 215 -9.59 1.16 13.17
N PHE A 216 -9.85 2.18 12.36
CA PHE A 216 -11.01 2.30 11.50
C PHE A 216 -10.54 2.51 10.07
N ALA A 217 -10.81 1.54 9.19
CA ALA A 217 -10.52 1.65 7.77
C ALA A 217 -11.54 0.84 6.96
N THR A 218 -12.22 1.51 6.03
CA THR A 218 -13.06 0.85 5.02
C THR A 218 -12.22 0.34 3.85
N ASN A 219 -11.24 1.13 3.36
CA ASN A 219 -10.46 0.79 2.16
C ASN A 219 -8.93 0.80 2.35
N LEU A 220 -8.38 1.69 3.19
CA LEU A 220 -6.92 1.80 3.42
C LEU A 220 -6.55 1.24 4.79
N ARG A 221 -6.29 -0.08 4.84
CA ARG A 221 -6.07 -0.80 6.11
C ARG A 221 -4.71 -0.48 6.75
N TYR A 222 -3.68 -0.27 5.93
CA TYR A 222 -2.31 0.00 6.36
C TYR A 222 -1.78 1.26 5.69
N LEU A 223 -1.05 2.08 6.44
CA LEU A 223 -0.36 3.26 5.92
C LEU A 223 1.11 3.23 6.31
N TRP A 224 2.00 3.41 5.35
CA TRP A 224 3.39 3.73 5.64
C TRP A 224 3.52 5.08 6.34
N ALA A 225 4.49 5.18 7.23
CA ALA A 225 4.90 6.47 7.79
C ALA A 225 5.31 7.43 6.67
N LYS A 226 4.76 8.64 6.68
CA LYS A 226 5.10 9.71 5.74
C LYS A 226 4.89 11.06 6.42
N SER A 227 5.78 12.01 6.18
CA SER A 227 5.60 13.44 6.47
C SER A 227 5.57 14.25 5.17
N ALA A 228 5.44 15.58 5.28
CA ALA A 228 5.33 16.44 4.09
C ALA A 228 6.56 16.32 3.18
N GLU A 229 7.75 16.25 3.76
CA GLU A 229 9.02 16.26 3.03
C GLU A 229 9.72 14.90 3.02
N PHE A 230 9.40 14.01 3.98
CA PHE A 230 10.12 12.75 4.15
C PHE A 230 9.22 11.54 3.91
N SER A 231 9.67 10.67 3.00
CA SER A 231 9.01 9.42 2.64
C SER A 231 9.72 8.22 3.28
N VAL A 232 9.06 7.07 3.27
CA VAL A 232 9.62 5.85 3.86
C VAL A 232 10.75 5.22 3.04
N HIS A 233 10.97 5.65 1.79
CA HIS A 233 12.03 5.10 0.93
C HIS A 233 13.38 5.11 1.62
N LEU A 234 14.22 4.12 1.32
CA LEU A 234 15.57 4.02 1.86
C LEU A 234 16.52 4.87 1.03
N LYS A 235 17.44 5.58 1.68
CA LYS A 235 18.41 6.45 1.00
C LYS A 235 19.36 5.65 0.11
N GLU A 236 19.76 4.49 0.59
CA GLU A 236 20.77 3.60 0.03
C GLU A 236 20.29 2.91 -1.24
N TYR A 237 19.00 2.61 -1.29
CA TYR A 237 18.40 1.83 -2.38
C TYR A 237 17.46 2.67 -3.26
N GLU A 238 16.97 3.81 -2.77
CA GLU A 238 15.87 4.57 -3.37
C GLU A 238 14.56 3.76 -3.49
N GLU A 239 14.40 2.74 -2.64
CA GLU A 239 13.32 1.76 -2.68
C GLU A 239 12.45 1.83 -1.42
N ILE A 240 11.19 1.38 -1.52
CA ILE A 240 10.33 1.20 -0.33
C ILE A 240 10.88 0.02 0.49
N PRO A 241 10.82 0.07 1.83
CA PRO A 241 11.32 -1.03 2.65
C PRO A 241 10.59 -2.36 2.39
N LEU A 242 11.38 -3.42 2.22
CA LEU A 242 10.95 -4.79 2.42
C LEU A 242 11.11 -5.17 3.90
N GLY A 243 10.37 -6.17 4.37
CA GLY A 243 10.53 -6.70 5.71
C GLY A 243 11.24 -8.05 5.69
N PHE A 244 12.23 -8.22 6.56
CA PHE A 244 12.95 -9.48 6.74
C PHE A 244 12.63 -10.10 8.10
N TYR A 245 12.00 -11.27 8.08
CA TYR A 245 11.43 -11.90 9.27
C TYR A 245 12.09 -13.23 9.56
N LEU A 246 12.62 -13.32 10.78
CA LEU A 246 13.07 -14.56 11.39
C LEU A 246 11.96 -15.11 12.29
N PRO A 247 11.79 -16.45 12.37
CA PRO A 247 11.01 -17.05 13.44
C PRO A 247 11.66 -16.71 14.79
N ILE A 248 10.84 -16.52 15.83
CA ILE A 248 11.36 -16.24 17.18
C ILE A 248 12.05 -17.47 17.78
N ASP A 249 11.58 -18.67 17.44
CA ASP A 249 12.21 -19.92 17.88
C ASP A 249 13.43 -20.22 17.01
N GLU A 250 13.32 -21.18 16.10
CA GLU A 250 14.43 -21.64 15.27
C GLU A 250 14.01 -21.72 13.81
N ILE A 251 14.98 -21.59 12.90
CA ILE A 251 14.76 -21.80 11.47
C ILE A 251 14.82 -23.31 11.21
N LYS A 252 13.67 -23.90 10.84
CA LYS A 252 13.55 -25.34 10.52
C LYS A 252 13.39 -25.59 9.03
N SER A 253 12.75 -24.67 8.34
CA SER A 253 12.51 -24.80 6.92
C SER A 253 13.77 -24.47 6.12
N SER A 254 14.07 -25.31 5.14
CA SER A 254 15.11 -25.02 4.14
C SER A 254 14.63 -24.05 3.06
N TYR A 255 13.34 -23.74 2.99
CA TYR A 255 12.82 -22.78 2.02
C TYR A 255 12.93 -21.34 2.54
N ILE A 256 13.09 -20.38 1.65
CA ILE A 256 12.91 -18.94 1.90
C ILE A 256 11.48 -18.56 1.52
N GLY A 257 10.72 -17.97 2.44
CA GLY A 257 9.33 -17.61 2.21
C GLY A 257 9.17 -16.20 1.65
N ILE A 258 8.26 -16.01 0.68
CA ILE A 258 7.93 -14.70 0.12
C ILE A 258 6.41 -14.48 0.25
N VAL A 259 5.99 -13.32 0.79
CA VAL A 259 4.56 -13.01 1.04
C VAL A 259 4.13 -11.59 0.62
N GLU A 260 2.87 -11.41 0.21
CA GLU A 260 2.33 -10.11 -0.24
C GLU A 260 2.21 -9.04 0.88
N GLY A 261 2.23 -9.44 2.14
CA GLY A 261 2.03 -8.54 3.28
C GLY A 261 3.31 -8.31 4.07
N VAL A 262 3.82 -7.08 4.06
CA VAL A 262 5.06 -6.71 4.77
C VAL A 262 4.94 -6.80 6.30
N GLY A 263 3.75 -6.72 6.89
CA GLY A 263 3.53 -6.71 8.35
C GLY A 263 3.10 -8.07 8.90
N PHE A 264 1.88 -8.15 9.45
CA PHE A 264 1.38 -9.33 10.17
C PHE A 264 1.51 -10.64 9.40
N LYS A 265 1.16 -10.65 8.10
CA LYS A 265 1.23 -11.86 7.27
C LYS A 265 2.63 -12.45 7.22
N ALA A 266 3.66 -11.64 6.97
CA ALA A 266 5.04 -12.09 6.98
C ALA A 266 5.49 -12.59 8.35
N ILE A 267 5.12 -11.86 9.41
CA ILE A 267 5.46 -12.27 10.78
C ILE A 267 4.80 -13.62 11.12
N HIS A 268 3.51 -13.79 10.83
CA HIS A 268 2.80 -15.04 11.08
C HIS A 268 3.43 -16.18 10.30
N THR A 269 3.67 -15.98 9.00
CA THR A 269 4.26 -17.00 8.13
C THR A 269 5.62 -17.45 8.66
N ALA A 270 6.48 -16.50 9.07
CA ALA A 270 7.81 -16.82 9.60
C ALA A 270 7.74 -17.72 10.83
N ASN A 271 6.93 -17.35 11.82
CA ASN A 271 6.82 -18.10 13.08
C ASN A 271 6.07 -19.43 12.90
N LYS A 272 4.97 -19.41 12.15
CA LYS A 272 4.13 -20.61 11.93
C LYS A 272 4.90 -21.70 11.21
N LEU A 273 5.68 -21.33 10.20
CA LEU A 273 6.42 -22.28 9.36
C LEU A 273 7.88 -22.44 9.77
N ASN A 274 8.31 -21.78 10.85
CA ASN A 274 9.70 -21.75 11.31
C ASN A 274 10.67 -21.47 10.15
N GLN A 275 10.38 -20.39 9.42
CA GLN A 275 10.94 -20.08 8.12
C GLN A 275 11.43 -18.64 8.06
N VAL A 276 12.54 -18.39 7.37
CA VAL A 276 12.92 -17.02 7.00
C VAL A 276 11.94 -16.49 5.95
N VAL A 277 11.28 -15.37 6.22
CA VAL A 277 10.26 -14.80 5.33
C VAL A 277 10.59 -13.36 4.96
N ILE A 278 10.44 -13.04 3.68
CA ILE A 278 10.52 -11.69 3.15
C ILE A 278 9.11 -11.21 2.78
N GLY A 279 8.72 -10.06 3.31
CA GLY A 279 7.44 -9.44 3.02
C GLY A 279 7.60 -8.15 2.21
N ALA A 280 6.74 -7.94 1.22
CA ALA A 280 6.59 -6.66 0.53
C ALA A 280 5.23 -6.05 0.84
N SER A 281 5.05 -4.74 0.71
CA SER A 281 3.72 -4.13 0.85
C SER A 281 2.93 -4.32 -0.44
N GLY A 282 1.85 -5.10 -0.43
CA GLY A 282 1.06 -5.37 -1.63
C GLY A 282 1.82 -6.19 -2.69
N GLY A 283 2.80 -6.99 -2.26
CA GLY A 283 3.56 -7.87 -3.15
C GLY A 283 4.49 -7.14 -4.13
N MET A 284 4.78 -5.87 -3.87
CA MET A 284 5.60 -5.01 -4.74
C MET A 284 7.11 -5.29 -4.61
N PHE A 285 7.52 -6.56 -4.66
CA PHE A 285 8.93 -6.97 -4.60
C PHE A 285 9.77 -6.37 -5.73
N ALA A 286 9.20 -6.29 -6.94
CA ALA A 286 9.86 -5.70 -8.09
C ALA A 286 10.05 -4.18 -8.01
N SER A 287 9.48 -3.52 -7.01
CA SER A 287 9.76 -2.12 -6.69
C SER A 287 10.93 -1.95 -5.72
N SER A 288 11.49 -3.06 -5.22
CA SER A 288 12.62 -3.10 -4.30
C SER A 288 13.66 -4.17 -4.69
N PRO A 289 14.14 -4.22 -5.94
CA PRO A 289 15.01 -5.29 -6.45
C PRO A 289 16.33 -5.42 -5.69
N GLN A 290 16.97 -4.31 -5.29
CA GLN A 290 18.26 -4.36 -4.59
C GLN A 290 18.10 -4.94 -3.20
N GLN A 291 17.10 -4.50 -2.43
CA GLN A 291 16.79 -5.11 -1.14
C GLN A 291 16.42 -6.58 -1.29
N LEU A 292 15.61 -6.93 -2.28
CA LEU A 292 15.22 -8.32 -2.52
C LEU A 292 16.43 -9.22 -2.72
N LYS A 293 17.42 -8.78 -3.53
CA LYS A 293 18.65 -9.55 -3.75
C LYS A 293 19.43 -9.73 -2.44
N VAL A 294 19.69 -8.65 -1.70
CA VAL A 294 20.40 -8.70 -0.42
C VAL A 294 19.70 -9.65 0.56
N TYR A 295 18.37 -9.60 0.61
CA TYR A 295 17.59 -10.40 1.56
C TYR A 295 17.55 -11.86 1.17
N LEU A 296 17.42 -12.18 -0.12
CA LEU A 296 17.51 -13.55 -0.61
C LEU A 296 18.90 -14.14 -0.31
N ASP A 297 19.97 -13.38 -0.57
CA ASP A 297 21.34 -13.84 -0.30
C ASP A 297 21.57 -14.07 1.19
N ARG A 298 21.08 -13.19 2.06
CA ARG A 298 21.14 -13.40 3.50
C ARG A 298 20.30 -14.59 3.95
N ALA A 299 19.08 -14.73 3.44
CA ALA A 299 18.20 -15.85 3.78
C ALA A 299 18.80 -17.19 3.33
N SER A 300 19.41 -17.24 2.15
CA SER A 300 20.11 -18.41 1.60
C SER A 300 21.23 -18.90 2.50
N LEU A 301 22.03 -17.97 3.05
CA LEU A 301 23.06 -18.29 4.03
C LEU A 301 22.49 -18.87 5.32
N LEU A 302 21.31 -18.38 5.76
CA LEU A 302 20.66 -18.83 7.00
C LEU A 302 19.97 -20.20 6.84
N THR A 303 19.40 -20.48 5.67
CA THR A 303 18.69 -21.74 5.38
C THR A 303 19.58 -22.78 4.71
N ASN A 304 20.80 -22.41 4.32
CA ASN A 304 21.68 -23.20 3.46
C ASN A 304 20.97 -23.68 2.18
N SER A 305 20.22 -22.78 1.53
CA SER A 305 19.37 -23.13 0.39
C SER A 305 18.99 -21.94 -0.49
N ASN A 306 18.93 -22.16 -1.80
CA ASN A 306 18.43 -21.19 -2.77
C ASN A 306 16.95 -21.42 -3.15
N ARG A 307 16.21 -22.20 -2.35
CA ARG A 307 14.83 -22.60 -2.66
C ARG A 307 13.86 -21.60 -2.06
N VAL A 308 13.05 -20.99 -2.89
CA VAL A 308 12.09 -19.95 -2.54
C VAL A 308 10.68 -20.49 -2.70
N LEU A 309 9.85 -20.27 -1.68
CA LEU A 309 8.44 -20.64 -1.70
C LEU A 309 7.59 -19.37 -1.61
N PHE A 310 6.80 -19.13 -2.66
CA PHE A 310 5.91 -18.00 -2.73
C PHE A 310 4.52 -18.35 -2.20
N TYR A 311 4.07 -17.64 -1.19
CA TYR A 311 2.74 -17.79 -0.62
C TYR A 311 1.82 -16.73 -1.25
N ALA A 312 1.21 -17.10 -2.37
CA ALA A 312 0.28 -16.26 -3.09
C ALA A 312 -0.98 -15.98 -2.26
N ASP A 313 -1.49 -14.75 -2.35
CA ASP A 313 -2.75 -14.37 -1.70
C ASP A 313 -3.93 -15.17 -2.24
N ALA A 314 -4.87 -15.48 -1.35
CA ALA A 314 -6.13 -16.09 -1.74
C ALA A 314 -6.86 -15.16 -2.71
N GLY A 315 -7.38 -15.69 -3.82
CA GLY A 315 -7.99 -14.85 -4.86
C GLY A 315 -7.00 -14.25 -5.87
N ALA A 316 -5.68 -14.40 -5.70
CA ALA A 316 -4.70 -13.83 -6.62
C ALA A 316 -4.88 -14.31 -8.06
N VAL A 317 -5.25 -15.59 -8.26
CA VAL A 317 -5.50 -16.20 -9.57
C VAL A 317 -6.66 -15.56 -10.34
N LEU A 318 -7.53 -14.79 -9.67
CA LEU A 318 -8.63 -14.04 -10.28
C LEU A 318 -8.23 -12.60 -10.64
N ASN A 319 -7.10 -12.10 -10.12
CA ASN A 319 -6.70 -10.71 -10.25
C ASN A 319 -5.48 -10.54 -11.18
N ARG A 320 -5.74 -10.10 -12.41
CA ARG A 320 -4.70 -9.88 -13.43
C ARG A 320 -3.58 -8.94 -12.97
N LEU A 321 -3.91 -7.88 -12.23
CA LEU A 321 -2.91 -6.91 -11.81
C LEU A 321 -1.95 -7.52 -10.78
N VAL A 322 -2.48 -8.33 -9.87
CA VAL A 322 -1.68 -9.09 -8.90
C VAL A 322 -0.78 -10.09 -9.63
N LEU A 323 -1.31 -10.84 -10.59
CA LEU A 323 -0.53 -11.80 -11.39
C LEU A 323 0.63 -11.13 -12.15
N ILE A 324 0.43 -9.92 -12.70
CA ILE A 324 1.51 -9.16 -13.35
C ILE A 324 2.62 -8.84 -12.34
N GLN A 325 2.29 -8.47 -11.10
CA GLN A 325 3.30 -8.22 -10.07
C GLN A 325 4.03 -9.50 -9.69
N TYR A 326 3.30 -10.62 -9.57
CA TYR A 326 3.90 -11.92 -9.27
C TYR A 326 4.86 -12.37 -10.36
N GLN A 327 4.54 -12.14 -11.64
CA GLN A 327 5.43 -12.40 -12.76
C GLN A 327 6.72 -11.58 -12.67
N LYS A 328 6.64 -10.30 -12.35
CA LYS A 328 7.82 -9.44 -12.19
C LYS A 328 8.69 -9.87 -11.02
N ALA A 329 8.08 -10.19 -9.88
CA ALA A 329 8.79 -10.70 -8.71
C ALA A 329 9.48 -12.04 -9.03
N ALA A 330 8.76 -12.94 -9.71
CA ALA A 330 9.29 -14.24 -10.10
C ALA A 330 10.48 -14.13 -11.06
N ALA A 331 10.39 -13.28 -12.08
CA ALA A 331 11.49 -13.03 -13.00
C ALA A 331 12.75 -12.58 -12.25
N LEU A 332 12.63 -11.61 -11.34
CA LEU A 332 13.77 -11.15 -10.54
C LEU A 332 14.38 -12.26 -9.68
N ILE A 333 13.55 -13.05 -9.00
CA ILE A 333 14.02 -14.14 -8.12
C ILE A 333 14.79 -15.19 -8.95
N ILE A 334 14.25 -15.56 -10.11
CA ILE A 334 14.89 -16.52 -11.02
C ILE A 334 16.18 -15.94 -11.60
N ASP A 335 16.19 -14.68 -12.05
CA ASP A 335 17.37 -13.98 -12.55
C ASP A 335 18.49 -13.91 -11.50
N TYR A 336 18.13 -13.87 -10.22
CA TYR A 336 19.07 -13.90 -9.10
C TYR A 336 19.61 -15.31 -8.76
N GLY A 337 19.18 -16.35 -9.48
CA GLY A 337 19.67 -17.74 -9.35
C GLY A 337 18.91 -18.60 -8.34
N TYR A 338 17.69 -18.20 -7.95
CA TYR A 338 16.88 -18.92 -6.96
C TYR A 338 15.82 -19.82 -7.61
N GLU A 339 15.61 -21.00 -7.03
CA GLU A 339 14.51 -21.90 -7.42
C GLU A 339 13.20 -21.38 -6.83
N LEU A 340 12.27 -20.91 -7.65
CA LEU A 340 10.98 -20.39 -7.17
C LEU A 340 9.84 -21.40 -7.39
N LYS A 341 9.14 -21.73 -6.30
CA LYS A 341 7.91 -22.54 -6.30
C LYS A 341 6.77 -21.80 -5.61
N VAL A 342 5.55 -22.29 -5.75
CA VAL A 342 4.35 -21.69 -5.14
C VAL A 342 3.70 -22.66 -4.17
N ALA A 343 3.37 -22.16 -2.97
CA ALA A 343 2.55 -22.89 -2.02
C ALA A 343 1.08 -22.79 -2.44
N TRP A 344 0.43 -23.93 -2.65
CA TRP A 344 -0.91 -24.03 -3.20
C TRP A 344 -1.81 -24.89 -2.34
N TRP A 345 -2.94 -24.34 -1.91
CA TRP A 345 -3.97 -25.05 -1.15
C TRP A 345 -5.36 -24.84 -1.76
N GLY A 346 -5.41 -24.56 -3.07
CA GLY A 346 -6.67 -24.28 -3.77
C GLY A 346 -7.24 -22.90 -3.48
N GLN A 347 -6.40 -21.91 -3.18
CA GLN A 347 -6.78 -20.56 -2.75
C GLN A 347 -7.32 -19.66 -3.88
N ILE A 348 -8.33 -20.15 -4.60
CA ILE A 348 -8.90 -19.49 -5.78
C ILE A 348 -9.65 -18.22 -5.42
N THR A 349 -10.30 -18.15 -4.26
CA THR A 349 -11.08 -16.99 -3.82
C THR A 349 -10.61 -16.52 -2.44
N LYS A 350 -11.18 -15.43 -1.92
CA LYS A 350 -10.85 -14.95 -0.56
C LYS A 350 -11.44 -15.82 0.56
N SER A 351 -12.34 -16.77 0.28
CA SER A 351 -12.92 -17.63 1.32
C SER A 351 -11.96 -18.70 1.83
N GLN A 352 -10.93 -19.04 1.06
CA GLN A 352 -9.93 -20.04 1.46
C GLN A 352 -8.94 -19.52 2.52
N GLY A 353 -8.88 -18.20 2.74
CA GLY A 353 -7.93 -17.57 3.65
C GLY A 353 -6.53 -17.48 3.06
N ASP A 354 -5.79 -16.46 3.51
CA ASP A 354 -4.37 -16.29 3.20
C ASP A 354 -3.50 -17.23 4.08
N ILE A 355 -2.18 -17.31 3.84
CA ILE A 355 -1.29 -18.24 4.58
C ILE A 355 -1.29 -18.03 6.10
N ASP A 356 -1.51 -16.80 6.56
CA ASP A 356 -1.63 -16.45 7.98
C ASP A 356 -2.96 -16.90 8.60
N GLU A 357 -3.96 -17.25 7.78
CA GLU A 357 -5.28 -17.72 8.19
C GLU A 357 -5.50 -19.23 7.90
N TYR A 358 -4.60 -19.86 7.14
CA TYR A 358 -4.76 -21.23 6.64
C TYR A 358 -3.95 -22.27 7.43
N ASP A 359 -4.58 -23.10 8.25
CA ASP A 359 -3.91 -24.03 9.19
C ASP A 359 -3.71 -25.49 8.70
N ARG A 360 -3.93 -25.75 7.41
CA ARG A 360 -3.77 -27.11 6.83
C ARG A 360 -2.49 -27.19 5.99
N GLU A 361 -2.23 -28.38 5.46
CA GLU A 361 -1.13 -28.61 4.53
C GLU A 361 -1.40 -27.98 3.16
N PHE A 362 -0.33 -27.62 2.47
CA PHE A 362 -0.36 -27.11 1.10
C PHE A 362 0.53 -27.96 0.20
N GLU A 363 0.17 -28.01 -1.07
CA GLU A 363 0.99 -28.57 -2.13
C GLU A 363 2.06 -27.55 -2.56
N ILE A 364 3.19 -28.05 -3.06
CA ILE A 364 4.22 -27.21 -3.67
C ILE A 364 4.18 -27.44 -5.16
N ILE A 365 3.70 -26.44 -5.90
CA ILE A 365 3.56 -26.49 -7.35
C ILE A 365 4.60 -25.61 -8.03
N SER A 366 4.86 -25.89 -9.30
CA SER A 366 5.73 -25.04 -10.11
C SER A 366 5.09 -23.70 -10.42
N LEU A 367 5.91 -22.72 -10.82
CA LEU A 367 5.42 -21.42 -11.23
C LEU A 367 4.55 -21.53 -12.50
N GLU A 368 4.91 -22.40 -13.42
CA GLU A 368 4.18 -22.70 -14.65
C GLU A 368 2.79 -23.28 -14.35
N GLU A 369 2.72 -24.22 -13.41
CA GLU A 369 1.46 -24.82 -12.94
C GLU A 369 0.55 -23.76 -12.32
N PHE A 370 1.09 -22.90 -11.45
CA PHE A 370 0.33 -21.80 -10.86
C PHE A 370 -0.25 -20.85 -11.91
N PHE A 371 0.56 -20.42 -12.90
CA PHE A 371 0.06 -19.56 -13.97
C PHE A 371 -0.87 -20.29 -14.95
N ALA A 372 -0.73 -21.60 -15.13
CA ALA A 372 -1.68 -22.41 -15.90
C ALA A 372 -3.06 -22.45 -15.22
N ILE A 373 -3.11 -22.54 -13.89
CA ILE A 373 -4.35 -22.40 -13.12
C ILE A 373 -4.94 -21.01 -13.33
N ALA A 374 -4.14 -19.95 -13.16
CA ALA A 374 -4.61 -18.57 -13.29
C ALA A 374 -5.19 -18.24 -14.68
N LYS A 375 -4.60 -18.79 -15.75
CA LYS A 375 -5.09 -18.66 -17.14
C LYS A 375 -6.51 -19.18 -17.33
N LYS A 376 -6.99 -20.12 -16.51
CA LYS A 376 -8.37 -20.61 -16.57
C LYS A 376 -9.40 -19.56 -16.15
N PHE A 377 -8.99 -18.57 -15.36
CA PHE A 377 -9.89 -17.57 -14.77
C PHE A 377 -9.73 -16.17 -15.37
N VAL A 378 -8.52 -15.82 -15.81
CA VAL A 378 -8.22 -14.50 -16.38
C VAL A 378 -8.17 -14.59 -17.90
N LYS A 379 -9.14 -13.96 -18.59
CA LYS A 379 -9.14 -13.92 -20.06
C LYS A 379 -7.87 -13.23 -20.59
N PRO A 380 -7.20 -13.78 -21.61
CA PRO A 380 -6.08 -13.10 -22.26
C PRO A 380 -6.57 -11.79 -22.89
N SER A 381 -5.91 -10.67 -22.57
CA SER A 381 -6.17 -9.41 -23.30
C SER A 381 -5.45 -9.47 -24.64
N LYS A 382 -6.06 -8.91 -25.70
CA LYS A 382 -5.48 -8.76 -27.05
C LYS A 382 -4.26 -7.80 -27.13
N ASN A 383 -3.46 -7.67 -26.07
CA ASN A 383 -2.26 -6.82 -26.10
C ASN A 383 -1.01 -7.69 -26.30
N LYS A 384 -0.42 -7.54 -27.49
CA LYS A 384 0.85 -8.10 -27.94
C LYS A 384 2.01 -7.65 -27.03
N TYR A 385 2.23 -8.34 -25.93
CA TYR A 385 3.53 -8.42 -25.25
C TYR A 385 3.70 -9.81 -24.67
N ILE A 386 3.59 -10.81 -25.52
CA ILE A 386 3.98 -12.20 -25.22
C ILE A 386 4.66 -12.71 -26.48
N ASN A 387 5.99 -12.71 -26.44
CA ASN A 387 6.93 -13.56 -27.17
C ASN A 387 8.30 -12.89 -27.04
N HIS A 388 9.05 -13.21 -25.99
CA HIS A 388 10.51 -13.28 -25.97
C HIS A 388 10.93 -13.79 -24.58
N ALA A 389 10.68 -15.07 -24.34
CA ALA A 389 11.34 -15.85 -23.29
C ALA A 389 11.19 -17.35 -23.61
N THR A 390 11.52 -17.72 -24.85
CA THR A 390 11.85 -19.09 -25.26
C THR A 390 12.63 -18.96 -26.57
N ASN A 391 13.94 -19.16 -26.46
CA ASN A 391 14.96 -19.44 -27.50
C ASN A 391 16.23 -18.64 -27.22
N ASN A 392 17.01 -19.11 -26.24
CA ASN A 392 18.34 -19.68 -26.47
C ASN A 392 18.93 -20.16 -25.15
#